data_AF-A0A7Y3SV67-F1
#
_entry.id   AF-A0A7Y3SV67-F1
#
_cell.length_a   1.000
_cell.length_b   1.000
_cell.length_c   1.000
_cell.angle_alpha   90.00
_cell.angle_beta   90.00
_cell.angle_gamma   90.00
#
_symmetry.space_group_name_H-M   'P 1'
#
loop_
_entity.id
_entity.type
_entity.pdbx_description
1 polymer ?
#
loop_
_entity_poly.entity_id
_entity_poly.type
_entity_poly.pdbx_seq_one_letter_code
_entity_poly.pdbx_strand_id
1 'polypeptide(L)'
;MIINGEKLESVFEVSAAFQLTKPDLNTKIEILKSRISKEELLFIADDTINIIAENVDTNVRELIGAYNKVVSYSKMVDKKIDRQELLSII
;
A
#
# COMPACT_ATOMS: atom_id res chain seq x y z
N MET A 1 -8.64 13.53 -25.09
CA MET A 1 -7.66 14.19 -24.20
C MET A 1 -6.27 13.82 -24.71
N ILE A 2 -5.70 14.67 -25.56
CA ILE A 2 -4.38 14.42 -26.18
C ILE A 2 -3.32 14.78 -25.13
N ILE A 3 -2.50 13.81 -24.75
CA ILE A 3 -1.41 13.99 -23.79
C ILE A 3 -0.17 14.37 -24.62
N ASN A 4 0.19 15.65 -24.64
CA ASN A 4 1.43 16.14 -25.27
C ASN A 4 2.65 15.74 -24.41
N GLY A 5 3.80 15.50 -25.05
CA GLY A 5 5.01 14.93 -24.45
C GLY A 5 5.53 15.62 -23.16
N GLU A 6 5.42 16.95 -23.06
CA GLU A 6 5.84 17.71 -21.86
C GLU A 6 5.11 17.27 -20.58
N LYS A 7 3.84 16.88 -20.67
CA LYS A 7 3.07 16.43 -19.50
C LYS A 7 3.50 15.05 -19.04
N LEU A 8 3.96 14.19 -19.95
CA LEU A 8 4.42 12.84 -19.62
C LEU A 8 5.75 12.90 -18.88
N GLU A 9 6.68 13.76 -19.30
CA GLU A 9 7.97 13.95 -18.63
C GLU A 9 7.79 14.53 -17.22
N SER A 10 6.95 15.56 -17.06
CA SER A 10 6.67 16.14 -15.75
C SER A 10 5.98 15.16 -14.79
N VAL A 11 5.02 14.36 -15.29
CA VAL A 11 4.39 13.30 -14.49
C VAL A 11 5.39 12.19 -14.17
N PHE A 12 6.30 11.87 -15.08
CA PHE A 12 7.34 10.87 -14.87
C PHE A 12 8.31 11.28 -13.76
N GLU A 13 8.78 12.53 -13.74
CA GLU A 13 9.64 13.06 -12.67
C GLU A 13 8.92 13.04 -11.32
N VAL A 14 7.68 13.51 -11.26
CA VAL A 14 6.88 13.48 -10.03
C VAL A 14 6.66 12.04 -9.57
N SER A 15 6.34 11.12 -10.48
CA SER A 15 6.13 9.70 -10.17
C SER A 15 7.41 8.99 -9.73
N ALA A 16 8.57 9.39 -10.25
CA ALA A 16 9.87 8.86 -9.86
C ALA A 16 10.29 9.42 -8.48
N ALA A 17 10.09 10.71 -8.23
CA ALA A 17 10.33 11.32 -6.91
C ALA A 17 9.44 10.71 -5.83
N PHE A 18 8.17 10.42 -6.14
CA PHE A 18 7.24 9.74 -5.23
C PHE A 18 7.63 8.28 -4.93
N GLN A 19 8.36 7.63 -5.85
CA GLN A 19 8.93 6.29 -5.61
C GLN A 19 10.17 6.31 -4.72
N LEU A 20 10.90 7.43 -4.66
CA LEU A 20 12.15 7.54 -3.92
C LEU A 20 11.97 8.21 -2.54
N THR A 21 10.81 8.82 -2.31
CA THR A 21 10.50 9.48 -1.04
C THR A 21 9.78 8.53 -0.10
N LYS A 22 10.30 8.48 1.12
CA LYS A 22 9.73 7.73 2.22
C LYS A 22 8.60 8.53 2.87
N PRO A 23 7.36 8.05 2.88
CA PRO A 23 6.27 8.69 3.62
C PRO A 23 6.47 8.55 5.13
N ASP A 24 6.03 9.56 5.88
CA ASP A 24 5.90 9.45 7.33
C ASP A 24 4.77 8.47 7.72
N LEU A 25 4.73 8.07 8.99
CA LEU A 25 3.77 7.09 9.49
C LEU A 25 2.31 7.47 9.25
N ASN A 26 1.93 8.73 9.46
CA ASN A 26 0.55 9.17 9.26
C ASN A 26 0.19 9.11 7.77
N THR A 27 1.08 9.57 6.90
CA THR A 27 0.91 9.47 5.44
C THR A 27 0.79 8.01 5.00
N LYS A 28 1.57 7.09 5.56
CA LYS A 28 1.45 5.64 5.30
C LYS A 28 0.04 5.12 5.64
N ILE A 29 -0.45 5.45 6.84
CA ILE A 29 -1.78 5.03 7.32
C ILE A 29 -2.89 5.55 6.40
N GLU A 30 -2.86 6.83 6.03
CA GLU A 30 -3.89 7.43 5.18
C GLU A 30 -3.89 6.87 3.75
N ILE A 31 -2.71 6.58 3.18
CA ILE A 31 -2.59 5.89 1.89
C ILE A 31 -3.26 4.51 1.95
N LEU A 32 -2.98 3.73 3.01
CA LEU A 32 -3.53 2.39 3.18
C LEU A 32 -5.05 2.40 3.44
N LYS A 33 -5.56 3.31 4.27
CA LYS A 33 -7.01 3.47 4.48
C LYS A 33 -7.76 3.77 3.18
N SER A 34 -7.20 4.67 2.35
CA SER A 34 -7.79 5.02 1.05
C SER A 34 -7.89 3.80 0.10
N ARG A 35 -7.01 2.80 0.25
CA ARG A 35 -7.06 1.55 -0.51
C ARG A 35 -8.16 0.63 -0.01
N ILE A 36 -8.28 0.47 1.31
CA ILE A 36 -9.31 -0.38 1.93
C ILE A 36 -10.70 0.15 1.60
N SER A 37 -10.95 1.46 1.67
CA SER A 37 -12.26 2.02 1.36
C SER A 37 -12.71 1.79 -0.10
N LYS A 38 -11.79 1.42 -1.00
CA LYS A 38 -12.09 1.11 -2.41
C LYS A 38 -12.29 -0.37 -2.68
N GLU A 39 -11.89 -1.24 -1.76
CA GLU A 39 -12.02 -2.68 -1.88
C GLU A 39 -12.95 -3.18 -0.76
N GLU A 40 -14.07 -3.81 -1.09
CA GLU A 40 -14.93 -4.45 -0.09
C GLU A 40 -14.20 -5.65 0.52
N LEU A 41 -13.40 -5.41 1.58
CA LEU A 41 -12.53 -6.40 2.19
C LEU A 41 -13.15 -6.94 3.48
N LEU A 42 -13.73 -8.14 3.40
CA LEU A 42 -14.32 -8.87 4.54
C LEU A 42 -13.28 -9.41 5.53
N PHE A 43 -12.00 -9.47 5.15
CA PHE A 43 -10.97 -10.24 5.88
C PHE A 43 -9.77 -9.41 6.39
N ILE A 44 -9.76 -8.09 6.22
CA ILE A 44 -8.71 -7.22 6.78
C ILE A 44 -9.16 -6.73 8.16
N ALA A 45 -8.33 -6.94 9.18
CA ALA A 45 -8.53 -6.38 10.51
C ALA A 45 -8.02 -4.92 10.57
N ASP A 46 -8.54 -4.13 11.50
CA ASP A 46 -8.20 -2.70 11.62
C ASP A 46 -6.72 -2.49 11.99
N ASP A 47 -6.11 -3.44 12.70
CA ASP A 47 -4.70 -3.40 13.13
C ASP A 47 -3.72 -3.71 12.00
N THR A 48 -4.15 -4.45 10.96
CA THR A 48 -3.34 -4.76 9.77
C THR A 48 -2.72 -3.51 9.15
N ILE A 49 -3.47 -2.40 9.09
CA ILE A 49 -2.98 -1.13 8.54
C ILE A 49 -1.78 -0.62 9.31
N ASN A 50 -1.91 -0.59 10.65
CA ASN A 50 -0.86 -0.07 11.52
C ASN A 50 0.38 -0.96 11.44
N ILE A 51 0.21 -2.28 11.44
CA ILE A 51 1.34 -3.21 11.34
C ILE A 51 2.07 -3.02 10.01
N ILE A 52 1.37 -2.93 8.88
CA ILE A 52 2.01 -2.67 7.58
C ILE A 52 2.71 -1.31 7.59
N ALA A 53 2.06 -0.26 8.09
CA ALA A 53 2.62 1.09 8.12
C ALA A 53 3.85 1.20 9.02
N GLU A 54 3.92 0.45 10.12
CA GLU A 54 5.07 0.44 11.03
C GLU A 54 6.26 -0.36 10.47
N ASN A 55 6.00 -1.46 9.74
CA ASN A 55 7.04 -2.39 9.30
C ASN A 55 7.55 -2.11 7.88
N VAL A 56 6.76 -1.43 7.03
CA VAL A 56 7.22 -1.03 5.69
C VAL A 56 7.79 0.37 5.73
N ASP A 57 9.12 0.44 5.73
CA ASP A 57 9.88 1.67 6.01
C ASP A 57 10.64 2.22 4.79
N THR A 58 10.15 1.91 3.60
CA THR A 58 10.79 2.27 2.32
C THR A 58 10.02 3.36 1.59
N ASN A 59 9.29 3.04 0.52
CA ASN A 59 8.57 3.99 -0.31
C ASN A 59 7.10 3.58 -0.50
N VAL A 60 6.31 4.47 -1.11
CA VAL A 60 4.87 4.24 -1.30
C VAL A 60 4.56 3.01 -2.18
N ARG A 61 5.42 2.66 -3.13
CA ARG A 61 5.22 1.46 -3.98
C ARG A 61 5.30 0.20 -3.15
N GLU A 62 6.37 0.04 -2.37
CA GLU A 62 6.56 -1.13 -1.51
C GLU A 62 5.47 -1.21 -0.44
N LEU A 63 5.05 -0.07 0.13
CA LEU A 63 3.92 0.00 1.07
C LEU A 63 2.62 -0.57 0.47
N ILE A 64 2.27 -0.11 -0.74
CA ILE A 64 1.08 -0.60 -1.45
C ILE A 64 1.26 -2.06 -1.89
N GLY A 65 2.49 -2.46 -2.26
CA GLY A 65 2.83 -3.82 -2.60
C GLY A 65 2.63 -4.79 -1.43
N ALA A 66 3.12 -4.44 -0.25
CA ALA A 66 2.93 -5.20 0.98
C ALA A 66 1.45 -5.37 1.32
N TYR A 67 0.68 -4.28 1.25
CA TYR A 67 -0.77 -4.33 1.42
C TYR A 67 -1.44 -5.28 0.43
N ASN A 68 -1.12 -5.18 -0.86
CA ASN A 68 -1.70 -6.04 -1.88
C ASN A 68 -1.35 -7.52 -1.63
N LYS A 69 -0.11 -7.84 -1.20
CA LYS A 69 0.29 -9.21 -0.84
C LYS A 69 -0.56 -9.76 0.30
N VAL A 70 -0.75 -8.99 1.37
CA VAL A 70 -1.58 -9.39 2.52
C VAL A 70 -3.03 -9.62 2.09
N VAL A 71 -3.60 -8.70 1.30
CA VAL A 71 -4.96 -8.83 0.76
C VAL A 71 -5.11 -10.07 -0.13
N SER A 72 -4.18 -10.27 -1.06
CA SER A 72 -4.18 -11.43 -1.95
C SER A 72 -4.05 -12.74 -1.18
N TYR A 73 -3.16 -12.80 -0.19
CA TYR A 73 -3.00 -13.96 0.65
C TYR A 73 -4.30 -14.26 1.42
N SER A 74 -4.87 -13.26 2.11
CA SER A 74 -6.13 -13.39 2.84
C SER A 74 -7.29 -13.89 1.98
N LYS A 75 -7.42 -13.38 0.75
CA LYS A 75 -8.42 -13.87 -0.22
C LYS A 75 -8.16 -15.31 -0.64
N MET A 76 -6.90 -15.71 -0.78
CA MET A 76 -6.52 -17.07 -1.18
C MET A 76 -6.81 -18.11 -0.08
N VAL A 77 -6.63 -17.73 1.20
CA VAL A 77 -6.87 -18.61 2.34
C VAL A 77 -8.28 -18.47 2.93
N ASP A 78 -9.09 -17.54 2.43
CA ASP A 78 -10.46 -17.23 2.87
C ASP A 78 -10.58 -17.04 4.39
N LYS A 79 -9.58 -16.38 4.99
CA LYS A 79 -9.54 -16.11 6.43
C LYS A 79 -8.88 -14.78 6.75
N LYS A 80 -9.21 -14.28 7.94
CA LYS A 80 -8.46 -13.20 8.58
C LYS A 80 -7.03 -13.66 8.85
N ILE A 81 -6.08 -12.77 8.59
CA ILE A 81 -4.66 -13.01 8.80
C ILE A 81 -4.30 -12.57 10.22
N ASP A 82 -3.65 -13.44 10.98
CA ASP A 82 -3.14 -13.05 12.29
C ASP A 82 -1.85 -12.23 12.18
N ARG A 83 -1.41 -11.67 13.31
CA ARG A 83 -0.20 -10.83 13.35
C ARG A 83 1.06 -11.56 12.88
N GLN A 84 1.22 -12.84 13.22
CA GLN A 84 2.41 -13.60 12.88
C GLN A 84 2.45 -13.89 11.38
N GLU A 85 1.33 -14.31 10.81
CA GLU A 85 1.18 -14.54 9.38
C GLU A 85 1.42 -13.25 8.60
N LEU A 86 0.85 -12.12 9.05
CA LEU A 86 1.04 -10.81 8.44
C LEU A 86 2.53 -10.45 8.37
N LEU A 87 3.27 -10.57 9.48
CA LEU A 87 4.70 -10.29 9.53
C LEU A 87 5.55 -11.22 8.65
N SER A 88 5.06 -12.40 8.30
CA SER A 88 5.74 -13.30 7.36
C SER A 88 5.54 -12.92 5.89
N ILE A 89 4.52 -12.11 5.59
CA ILE A 89 4.14 -11.71 4.22
C ILE A 89 4.82 -10.40 3.81
N ILE A 90 5.06 -9.50 4.76
CA ILE A 90 5.60 -8.15 4.53
C ILE A 90 7.11 -8.09 4.75
#